data_AF-A0A8C5X3P0-F1
#
_entry.id   AF-A0A8C5X3P0-F1
#
_cell.length_a   1.000
_cell.length_b   1.000
_cell.length_c   1.000
_cell.angle_alpha   90.00
_cell.angle_beta   90.00
_cell.angle_gamma   90.00
#
_symmetry.space_group_name_H-M   'P 1'
#
loop_
_entity.id
_entity.type
_entity.pdbx_description
1 polymer ?
#
loop_
_entity_poly.entity_id
_entity_poly.type
_entity_poly.pdbx_seq_one_letter_code
_entity_poly.pdbx_strand_id
1 'polypeptide(L)'
;GRKRTHPAQDCTLRTNMELDVERAKELIEQKLAEEEEVEKLKEDGAPEPPAVERMNTPELEEEKRCGLRNRGLEAIKGQERVRRSSVDLRREIIDVGSIQRLIELRKQRRQRRAERAATPEPTPPPESLEIEGPVEPETFLRAAVQGKMHIIEKFLSDGGSPDTCDEFHRTALHRSSLEGHMEILQKLLDSGATVDFRDRVRAVPHHDHDPDPALCLLSTPLHVAARTGHLDIVEHLIHCGVDINAPDREGDTALHDATRLSRYKIIKTLILHGADMMAKNEAGKTPTDLVQQWQVDTRQALETKDLPLGEMEVPA
;
A
#
# COMPACT_ATOMS: atom_id res chain seq x y z
N GLY A 1 -49.14 -4.63 15.27
CA GLY A 1 -48.05 -5.48 14.75
C GLY A 1 -48.07 -5.49 13.24
N ARG A 2 -46.98 -5.05 12.59
CA ARG A 2 -46.68 -5.34 11.18
C ARG A 2 -45.16 -5.49 11.05
N LYS A 3 -44.69 -6.73 10.95
CA LYS A 3 -43.37 -7.08 10.42
C LYS A 3 -43.61 -7.61 9.01
N ARG A 4 -42.99 -7.00 8.00
CA ARG A 4 -42.71 -7.64 6.71
C ARG A 4 -41.24 -7.37 6.40
N THR A 5 -40.48 -8.45 6.46
CA THR A 5 -39.07 -8.59 6.12
C THR A 5 -38.91 -8.60 4.59
N HIS A 6 -38.02 -7.79 4.05
CA HIS A 6 -37.51 -7.93 2.68
C HIS A 6 -36.17 -8.69 2.75
N PRO A 7 -35.97 -9.79 1.99
CA PRO A 7 -34.64 -10.32 1.76
C PRO A 7 -33.99 -9.63 0.55
N ALA A 8 -32.70 -9.38 0.68
CA ALA A 8 -31.82 -8.85 -0.35
C ALA A 8 -31.75 -9.78 -1.58
N GLN A 9 -31.83 -9.20 -2.78
CA GLN A 9 -31.38 -9.83 -4.01
C GLN A 9 -30.10 -9.12 -4.42
N ASP A 10 -28.98 -9.77 -4.09
CA ASP A 10 -27.66 -9.44 -4.59
C ASP A 10 -27.31 -10.45 -5.69
N CYS A 11 -26.49 -10.01 -6.66
CA CYS A 11 -25.82 -10.82 -7.69
C CYS A 11 -26.66 -11.37 -8.86
N THR A 12 -26.37 -10.89 -10.07
CA THR A 12 -26.02 -11.73 -11.26
C THR A 12 -25.79 -10.87 -12.50
N LEU A 13 -24.60 -10.29 -12.62
CA LEU A 13 -24.02 -9.94 -13.92
C LEU A 13 -22.54 -10.36 -13.93
N ARG A 14 -22.27 -11.65 -13.72
CA ARG A 14 -21.00 -12.25 -14.13
C ARG A 14 -20.99 -12.23 -15.65
N THR A 15 -20.00 -11.57 -16.23
CA THR A 15 -19.92 -11.42 -17.69
C THR A 15 -19.63 -12.78 -18.33
N ASN A 16 -20.15 -13.04 -19.53
CA ASN A 16 -19.90 -14.31 -20.24
C ASN A 16 -18.39 -14.62 -20.37
N MET A 17 -17.53 -13.58 -20.46
CA MET A 17 -16.08 -13.75 -20.45
C MET A 17 -15.52 -14.30 -19.14
N GLU A 18 -16.06 -13.92 -17.98
CA GLU A 18 -15.60 -14.48 -16.69
C GLU A 18 -16.01 -15.95 -16.55
N LEU A 19 -17.19 -16.31 -17.04
CA LEU A 19 -17.65 -17.71 -17.10
C LEU A 19 -16.80 -18.56 -18.06
N ASP A 20 -16.42 -18.00 -19.22
CA ASP A 20 -15.55 -18.69 -20.17
C ASP A 20 -14.12 -18.86 -19.63
N VAL A 21 -13.62 -17.86 -18.88
CA VAL A 21 -12.31 -17.95 -18.20
C VAL A 21 -12.35 -18.97 -17.04
N GLU A 22 -13.45 -19.06 -16.29
CA GLU A 22 -13.63 -20.09 -15.27
C GLU A 22 -13.70 -21.50 -15.88
N ARG A 23 -14.49 -21.68 -16.95
CA ARG A 23 -14.53 -22.96 -17.68
C ARG A 23 -13.19 -23.35 -18.26
N ALA A 24 -12.44 -22.40 -18.83
CA ALA A 24 -11.09 -22.66 -19.34
C ALA A 24 -10.13 -23.07 -18.22
N LYS A 25 -10.25 -22.50 -17.01
CA LYS A 25 -9.45 -22.92 -15.84
C LYS A 25 -9.79 -24.33 -15.41
N GLU A 26 -11.08 -24.68 -15.32
CA GLU A 26 -11.53 -26.02 -14.94
C GLU A 26 -11.06 -27.11 -15.93
N LEU A 27 -11.13 -26.83 -17.23
CA LEU A 27 -10.64 -27.76 -18.26
C LEU A 27 -9.13 -27.98 -18.18
N ILE A 28 -8.36 -26.94 -17.83
CA ILE A 28 -6.92 -27.06 -17.62
C ILE A 28 -6.63 -27.90 -16.38
N GLU A 29 -7.39 -27.73 -15.30
CA GLU A 29 -7.22 -28.53 -14.07
C GLU A 29 -7.59 -30.00 -14.28
N GLN A 30 -8.66 -30.30 -15.03
CA GLN A 30 -8.99 -31.67 -15.43
C GLN A 30 -7.88 -32.31 -16.26
N LYS A 31 -7.35 -31.60 -17.27
CA LYS A 31 -6.26 -32.09 -18.11
C LYS A 31 -4.99 -32.38 -17.32
N LEU A 32 -4.65 -31.53 -16.35
CA LEU A 32 -3.51 -31.73 -15.46
C LEU A 32 -3.70 -32.94 -14.54
N ALA A 33 -4.92 -33.18 -14.05
CA ALA A 33 -5.21 -34.38 -13.25
C ALA A 33 -5.14 -35.66 -14.09
N GLU A 34 -5.63 -35.63 -15.33
CA GLU A 34 -5.50 -36.76 -16.27
C GLU A 34 -4.04 -37.08 -16.57
N GLU A 35 -3.20 -36.06 -16.81
CA GLU A 35 -1.76 -36.24 -17.03
C GLU A 35 -1.04 -36.79 -15.79
N GLU A 36 -1.40 -36.34 -14.59
CA GLU A 36 -0.84 -36.84 -13.33
C GLU A 36 -1.21 -38.31 -13.07
N GLU A 37 -2.43 -38.73 -13.40
CA GLU A 37 -2.85 -40.13 -13.31
C GLU A 37 -2.16 -41.00 -14.38
N VAL A 38 -1.98 -40.48 -15.60
CA VAL A 38 -1.20 -41.17 -16.66
C VAL A 38 0.28 -41.29 -16.29
N GLU A 39 0.84 -40.31 -15.59
CA GLU A 39 2.22 -40.32 -15.11
C GLU A 39 2.39 -41.33 -13.96
N LYS A 40 1.44 -41.39 -13.01
CA LYS A 40 1.41 -42.45 -11.97
C LYS A 40 1.30 -43.86 -12.57
N LEU A 41 0.47 -44.04 -13.59
CA LEU A 41 0.34 -45.33 -14.29
C LEU A 41 1.60 -45.73 -15.08
N LYS A 42 2.49 -44.78 -15.40
CA LYS A 42 3.80 -45.06 -16.02
C LYS A 42 4.89 -45.38 -15.00
N GLU A 43 4.77 -44.88 -13.77
CA GLU A 43 5.70 -45.19 -12.68
C GLU A 43 5.50 -46.60 -12.11
N ASP A 44 4.29 -47.19 -12.23
CA ASP A 44 3.96 -48.55 -11.80
C ASP A 44 4.02 -49.63 -12.94
N GLY A 45 5.15 -49.75 -13.63
CA GLY A 45 5.67 -50.97 -14.31
C GLY A 45 4.84 -51.83 -15.32
N ALA A 46 5.00 -51.56 -16.63
CA ALA A 46 5.14 -52.44 -17.86
C ALA A 46 4.05 -53.51 -18.25
N PRO A 47 3.72 -53.75 -19.56
CA PRO A 47 4.64 -54.08 -20.67
C PRO A 47 4.35 -53.38 -22.04
N GLU A 48 5.35 -53.37 -22.94
CA GLU A 48 5.21 -52.92 -24.33
C GLU A 48 4.16 -53.74 -25.11
N PRO A 49 3.26 -53.09 -25.90
CA PRO A 49 2.51 -53.75 -26.95
C PRO A 49 3.22 -53.66 -28.33
N PRO A 50 2.90 -54.59 -29.25
CA PRO A 50 3.82 -55.07 -30.29
C PRO A 50 3.99 -54.14 -31.49
N ALA A 51 5.11 -54.34 -32.18
CA ALA A 51 5.49 -53.66 -33.40
C ALA A 51 4.40 -53.68 -34.48
N VAL A 52 4.00 -52.49 -34.92
CA VAL A 52 3.38 -52.27 -36.24
C VAL A 52 4.31 -51.31 -36.99
N GLU A 53 4.71 -51.76 -38.17
CA GLU A 53 5.81 -51.27 -39.00
C GLU A 53 5.82 -49.76 -39.19
N ARG A 54 6.89 -49.10 -38.72
CA ARG A 54 7.24 -47.76 -39.19
C ARG A 54 7.84 -47.90 -40.59
N MET A 55 7.14 -47.38 -41.58
CA MET A 55 7.66 -47.23 -42.93
C MET A 55 8.94 -46.38 -42.89
N ASN A 56 10.04 -46.91 -43.42
CA ASN A 56 11.36 -46.29 -43.44
C ASN A 56 11.40 -45.08 -44.39
N THR A 57 11.87 -43.93 -43.91
CA THR A 57 12.50 -42.89 -44.74
C THR A 57 13.87 -42.55 -44.14
N PRO A 58 14.92 -43.32 -44.46
CA PRO A 58 16.25 -43.18 -43.87
C PRO A 58 17.10 -42.21 -44.70
N GLU A 59 16.65 -40.96 -44.86
CA GLU A 59 17.43 -39.95 -45.59
C GLU A 59 17.58 -38.60 -44.85
N LEU A 60 17.05 -38.45 -43.63
CA LEU A 60 17.13 -37.16 -42.90
C LEU A 60 17.73 -37.25 -41.48
N GLU A 61 18.10 -38.44 -41.00
CA GLU A 61 18.66 -38.61 -39.65
C GLU A 61 20.19 -38.78 -39.62
N GLU A 62 20.83 -39.07 -40.75
CA GLU A 62 22.30 -39.20 -40.81
C GLU A 62 23.01 -37.85 -40.99
N GLU A 63 22.32 -36.82 -41.48
CA GLU A 63 22.90 -35.48 -41.66
C GLU A 63 22.95 -34.65 -40.35
N LYS A 64 22.18 -35.05 -39.33
CA LYS A 64 22.21 -34.39 -38.00
C LYS A 64 23.29 -34.93 -37.05
N ARG A 65 23.95 -36.04 -37.37
CA ARG A 65 25.01 -36.64 -36.53
C ARG A 65 26.44 -36.39 -37.02
N CYS A 66 26.62 -35.80 -38.20
CA CYS A 66 27.94 -35.37 -38.69
C CYS A 66 27.99 -33.85 -38.77
N GLY A 67 28.55 -33.22 -37.73
CA GLY A 67 28.97 -31.83 -37.79
C GLY A 67 30.01 -31.65 -38.89
N LEU A 68 29.61 -31.05 -40.01
CA LEU A 68 30.55 -30.58 -41.02
C LEU A 68 31.32 -29.40 -40.45
N ARG A 69 32.51 -29.74 -39.97
CA ARG A 69 33.59 -28.88 -39.52
C ARG A 69 34.06 -28.01 -40.69
N ASN A 70 33.35 -26.93 -40.99
CA ASN A 70 33.83 -25.93 -41.93
C ASN A 70 34.92 -25.09 -41.25
N ARG A 71 36.17 -25.54 -41.36
CA ARG A 71 37.41 -24.86 -40.93
C ARG A 71 37.74 -23.60 -41.76
N GLY A 72 36.73 -22.86 -42.22
CA GLY A 72 36.89 -21.76 -43.18
C GLY A 72 36.18 -20.45 -42.82
N LEU A 73 35.52 -20.34 -41.66
CA LEU A 73 34.77 -19.13 -41.29
C LEU A 73 34.94 -18.69 -39.83
N GLU A 74 36.09 -18.99 -39.21
CA GLU A 74 36.49 -18.35 -37.93
C GLU A 74 37.01 -16.90 -38.11
N ALA A 75 36.87 -16.32 -39.31
CA ALA A 75 37.43 -15.01 -39.67
C ALA A 75 36.40 -13.97 -40.15
N ILE A 76 35.12 -14.11 -39.80
CA ILE A 76 34.15 -13.01 -39.97
C ILE A 76 33.43 -12.78 -38.64
N LYS A 77 34.19 -12.22 -37.69
CA LYS A 77 33.66 -11.63 -36.47
C LYS A 77 32.99 -10.30 -36.83
N GLY A 78 31.81 -10.35 -37.42
CA GLY A 78 31.14 -9.15 -37.90
C GLY A 78 29.83 -9.44 -38.60
N GLN A 79 28.74 -9.29 -37.83
CA GLN A 79 27.39 -9.00 -38.31
C GLN A 79 26.78 -9.99 -39.32
N GLU A 80 26.01 -10.94 -38.80
CA GLU A 80 24.84 -11.42 -39.55
C GLU A 80 23.66 -11.60 -38.60
N ARG A 81 22.98 -10.49 -38.31
CA ARG A 81 21.61 -10.55 -37.76
C ARG A 81 20.71 -11.07 -38.87
N VAL A 82 20.64 -12.39 -39.02
CA VAL A 82 19.62 -13.04 -39.83
C VAL A 82 18.27 -12.58 -39.28
N ARG A 83 17.48 -11.88 -40.11
CA ARG A 83 16.12 -11.45 -39.76
C ARG A 83 15.29 -12.70 -39.51
N ARG A 84 15.15 -13.11 -38.24
CA ARG A 84 14.25 -14.20 -37.85
C ARG A 84 12.84 -13.82 -38.29
N SER A 85 12.14 -14.73 -38.96
CA SER A 85 10.75 -14.48 -39.34
C SER A 85 9.91 -14.36 -38.06
N SER A 86 8.79 -13.63 -38.13
CA SER A 86 7.89 -13.49 -36.96
C SER A 86 7.34 -14.83 -36.45
N VAL A 87 7.43 -15.90 -37.25
CA VAL A 87 7.01 -17.26 -36.90
C VAL A 87 8.11 -17.96 -36.10
N ASP A 88 9.38 -17.75 -36.44
CA ASP A 88 10.52 -18.32 -35.70
C ASP A 88 10.67 -17.68 -34.34
N LEU A 89 10.45 -16.36 -34.25
CA LEU A 89 10.43 -15.65 -32.96
C LEU A 89 9.25 -16.12 -32.08
N ARG A 90 8.08 -16.38 -32.68
CA ARG A 90 6.91 -16.92 -31.96
C ARG A 90 7.11 -18.36 -31.51
N ARG A 91 7.70 -19.21 -32.37
CA ARG A 91 8.10 -20.57 -32.00
C ARG A 91 9.12 -20.56 -30.89
N GLU A 92 10.12 -19.68 -30.93
CA GLU A 92 11.12 -19.56 -29.87
C GLU A 92 10.53 -19.01 -28.56
N ILE A 93 9.51 -18.14 -28.61
CA ILE A 93 8.77 -17.70 -27.40
C ILE A 93 7.89 -18.84 -26.81
N ILE A 94 7.38 -19.73 -27.66
CA ILE A 94 6.64 -20.93 -27.24
C ILE A 94 7.60 -22.02 -26.73
N ASP A 95 8.72 -22.24 -27.40
CA ASP A 95 9.71 -23.30 -27.16
C ASP A 95 10.71 -22.95 -26.04
N VAL A 96 11.02 -21.67 -25.82
CA VAL A 96 11.73 -21.17 -24.62
C VAL A 96 10.74 -21.13 -23.46
N GLY A 97 10.24 -22.31 -23.12
CA GLY A 97 9.77 -22.68 -21.79
C GLY A 97 8.60 -21.89 -21.24
N SER A 98 7.80 -21.17 -22.03
CA SER A 98 6.69 -20.39 -21.46
C SER A 98 5.67 -21.29 -20.76
N ILE A 99 5.27 -22.43 -21.35
CA ILE A 99 4.34 -23.38 -20.73
C ILE A 99 5.00 -24.16 -19.59
N GLN A 100 6.20 -24.71 -19.80
CA GLN A 100 6.95 -25.45 -18.76
C GLN A 100 7.19 -24.57 -17.51
N ARG A 101 7.61 -23.32 -17.72
CA ARG A 101 7.85 -22.33 -16.66
C ARG A 101 6.55 -21.92 -15.97
N LEU A 102 5.44 -21.81 -16.70
CA LEU A 102 4.12 -21.55 -16.11
C LEU A 102 3.64 -22.70 -15.23
N ILE A 103 3.85 -23.95 -15.67
CA ILE A 103 3.55 -25.15 -14.88
C ILE A 103 4.43 -25.19 -13.63
N GLU A 104 5.73 -24.91 -13.77
CA GLU A 104 6.68 -24.88 -12.66
C GLU A 104 6.34 -23.77 -11.65
N LEU A 105 5.97 -22.58 -12.11
CA LEU A 105 5.49 -21.47 -11.26
C LEU A 105 4.18 -21.82 -10.55
N ARG A 106 3.28 -22.58 -11.19
CA ARG A 106 2.05 -23.07 -10.54
C ARG A 106 2.35 -24.15 -9.50
N LYS A 107 3.24 -25.10 -9.79
CA LYS A 107 3.70 -26.12 -8.82
C LYS A 107 4.35 -25.45 -7.62
N GLN A 108 5.24 -24.48 -7.82
CA GLN A 108 5.86 -23.70 -6.72
C GLN A 108 4.84 -22.91 -5.89
N ARG A 109 3.81 -22.33 -6.50
CA ARG A 109 2.74 -21.62 -5.76
C ARG A 109 1.87 -22.60 -4.96
N ARG A 110 1.55 -23.77 -5.51
CA ARG A 110 0.81 -24.82 -4.81
C ARG A 110 1.62 -25.40 -3.66
N GLN A 111 2.93 -25.60 -3.86
CA GLN A 111 3.86 -26.05 -2.84
C GLN A 111 4.04 -25.01 -1.74
N ARG A 112 4.20 -23.72 -2.06
CA ARG A 112 4.20 -22.64 -1.05
C ARG A 112 2.89 -22.51 -0.30
N ARG A 113 1.74 -22.79 -0.94
CA ARG A 113 0.43 -22.83 -0.27
C ARG A 113 0.29 -24.06 0.63
N ALA A 114 0.75 -25.22 0.17
CA ALA A 114 0.77 -26.45 0.95
C ALA A 114 1.74 -26.34 2.13
N GLU A 115 2.92 -25.75 1.94
CA GLU A 115 3.90 -25.43 2.99
C GLU A 115 3.31 -24.44 3.99
N ARG A 116 2.62 -23.37 3.56
CA ARG A 116 1.90 -22.44 4.46
C ARG A 116 0.70 -23.06 5.18
N ALA A 117 0.10 -24.10 4.60
CA ALA A 117 -0.99 -24.85 5.21
C ALA A 117 -0.50 -25.98 6.13
N ALA A 118 0.72 -26.49 5.88
CA ALA A 118 1.37 -27.57 6.63
C ALA A 118 2.31 -27.04 7.72
N THR A 119 2.85 -25.82 7.58
CA THR A 119 3.27 -25.05 8.75
C THR A 119 1.99 -24.67 9.48
N PRO A 120 1.78 -25.09 10.74
CA PRO A 120 0.78 -24.42 11.55
C PRO A 120 1.15 -22.94 11.49
N GLU A 121 0.17 -22.08 11.22
CA GLU A 121 0.41 -20.64 11.30
C GLU A 121 1.25 -20.39 12.55
N PRO A 122 2.34 -19.60 12.49
CA PRO A 122 2.91 -19.12 13.73
C PRO A 122 1.74 -18.54 14.48
N THR A 123 1.42 -19.14 15.64
CA THR A 123 0.33 -18.71 16.50
C THR A 123 0.32 -17.19 16.47
N PRO A 124 -0.83 -16.52 16.19
CA PRO A 124 -0.87 -15.07 16.22
C PRO A 124 -0.11 -14.63 17.47
N PRO A 125 0.91 -13.76 17.33
CA PRO A 125 1.77 -13.38 18.46
C PRO A 125 0.85 -13.08 19.62
N PRO A 126 1.04 -13.72 20.79
CA PRO A 126 -0.01 -13.97 21.76
C PRO A 126 -0.89 -12.73 21.91
N GLU A 127 -2.11 -12.81 21.37
CA GLU A 127 -3.17 -11.93 21.80
C GLU A 127 -3.26 -12.11 23.31
N SER A 128 -3.27 -10.98 24.03
CA SER A 128 -3.23 -10.89 25.48
C SER A 128 -1.99 -11.50 26.15
N LEU A 129 -0.84 -10.83 26.02
CA LEU A 129 -0.10 -10.59 27.26
C LEU A 129 -0.98 -9.62 28.06
N GLU A 130 -1.84 -10.18 28.92
CA GLU A 130 -2.37 -9.46 30.06
C GLU A 130 -1.16 -8.82 30.74
N ILE A 131 -1.02 -7.51 30.59
CA ILE A 131 0.11 -6.79 31.14
C ILE A 131 -0.10 -6.83 32.66
N GLU A 132 0.39 -7.83 33.36
CA GLU A 132 0.19 -7.98 34.81
C GLU A 132 0.96 -6.90 35.63
N GLY A 133 1.76 -6.07 34.96
CA GLY A 133 2.50 -4.94 35.57
C GLY A 133 1.92 -3.56 35.25
N PRO A 134 2.46 -2.50 35.89
CA PRO A 134 2.13 -1.12 35.54
C PRO A 134 2.48 -0.88 34.06
N VAL A 135 1.54 -0.32 33.31
CA VAL A 135 1.76 -0.05 31.88
C VAL A 135 2.74 1.13 31.76
N GLU A 136 3.89 0.90 31.14
CA GLU A 136 4.87 1.95 30.88
C GLU A 136 4.30 3.03 29.94
N PRO A 137 4.64 4.32 30.13
CA PRO A 137 4.13 5.43 29.32
C PRO A 137 4.44 5.26 27.81
N GLU A 138 5.60 4.70 27.46
CA GLU A 138 5.95 4.39 26.07
C GLU A 138 5.05 3.31 25.47
N THR A 139 4.67 2.31 26.27
CA THR A 139 3.77 1.24 25.83
C THR A 139 2.36 1.77 25.62
N PHE A 140 1.91 2.70 26.48
CA PHE A 140 0.67 3.44 26.31
C PHE A 140 0.66 4.26 25.01
N LEU A 141 1.71 5.03 24.73
CA LEU A 141 1.80 5.84 23.52
C LEU A 141 1.88 4.99 22.24
N ARG A 142 2.61 3.87 22.29
CA ARG A 142 2.64 2.88 21.20
C ARG A 142 1.28 2.18 21.01
N ALA A 143 0.54 1.92 22.09
CA ALA A 143 -0.80 1.35 22.03
C ALA A 143 -1.79 2.32 21.33
N ALA A 144 -1.66 3.63 21.56
CA ALA A 144 -2.46 4.65 20.88
C ALA A 144 -2.21 4.68 19.37
N VAL A 145 -0.97 4.43 18.91
CA VAL A 145 -0.67 4.27 17.47
C VAL A 145 -1.27 2.96 16.92
N GLN A 146 -1.11 1.86 17.66
CA GLN A 146 -1.58 0.53 17.21
C GLN A 146 -3.10 0.34 17.29
N GLY A 147 -3.84 1.24 17.93
CA GLY A 147 -5.28 1.09 18.12
C GLY A 147 -5.66 0.10 19.24
N LYS A 148 -4.76 -0.16 20.20
CA LYS A 148 -4.99 -1.15 21.27
C LYS A 148 -5.75 -0.54 22.45
N MET A 149 -7.07 -0.48 22.34
CA MET A 149 -7.97 0.08 23.37
C MET A 149 -7.76 -0.51 24.76
N HIS A 150 -7.64 -1.84 24.88
CA HIS A 150 -7.54 -2.51 26.17
C HIS A 150 -6.33 -2.03 27.01
N ILE A 151 -5.20 -1.74 26.36
CA ILE A 151 -4.00 -1.23 27.04
C ILE A 151 -4.22 0.21 27.53
N ILE A 152 -4.95 1.01 26.76
CA ILE A 152 -5.27 2.40 27.09
C ILE A 152 -6.22 2.46 28.27
N GLU A 153 -7.29 1.66 28.24
CA GLU A 153 -8.23 1.57 29.36
C GLU A 153 -7.54 1.09 30.64
N LYS A 154 -6.64 0.11 30.53
CA LYS A 154 -5.84 -0.35 31.67
C LYS A 154 -4.96 0.77 32.23
N PHE A 155 -4.17 1.45 31.39
CA PHE A 155 -3.28 2.54 31.83
C PHE A 155 -4.05 3.68 32.53
N LEU A 156 -5.23 4.04 32.01
CA LEU A 156 -6.09 5.05 32.62
C LEU A 156 -6.70 4.55 33.94
N SER A 157 -7.08 3.27 34.02
CA SER A 157 -7.60 2.64 35.25
C SER A 157 -6.55 2.56 36.35
N ASP A 158 -5.28 2.37 35.97
CA ASP A 158 -4.13 2.36 36.87
C ASP A 158 -3.75 3.78 37.37
N GLY A 159 -4.48 4.82 36.94
CA GLY A 159 -4.26 6.21 37.33
C GLY A 159 -3.21 6.95 36.50
N GLY A 160 -2.84 6.40 35.33
CA GLY A 160 -1.96 7.07 34.38
C GLY A 160 -2.57 8.36 33.82
N SER A 161 -1.74 9.39 33.62
CA SER A 161 -2.20 10.65 33.04
C SER A 161 -2.44 10.50 31.53
N PRO A 162 -3.60 10.92 30.99
CA PRO A 162 -3.84 10.90 29.55
C PRO A 162 -2.94 11.88 28.77
N ASP A 163 -2.41 12.90 29.44
CA ASP A 163 -1.48 13.90 28.89
C ASP A 163 -0.01 13.42 28.89
N THR A 164 0.22 12.13 29.14
CA THR A 164 1.55 11.52 29.00
C THR A 164 2.08 11.77 27.58
N CYS A 165 3.32 12.23 27.49
CA CYS A 165 3.93 12.63 26.23
C CYS A 165 5.33 12.06 26.03
N ASP A 166 5.71 11.85 24.76
CA ASP A 166 7.05 11.40 24.36
C ASP A 166 8.13 12.50 24.57
N GLU A 167 9.38 12.20 24.23
CA GLU A 167 10.48 13.17 24.10
C GLU A 167 10.12 14.37 23.21
N PHE A 168 9.24 14.14 22.24
CA PHE A 168 8.74 15.17 21.32
C PHE A 168 7.59 16.00 21.89
N HIS A 169 7.05 15.66 23.06
CA HIS A 169 5.80 16.19 23.63
C HIS A 169 4.54 15.79 22.86
N ARG A 170 4.58 14.65 22.16
CA ARG A 170 3.40 14.06 21.52
C ARG A 170 2.61 13.27 22.53
N THR A 171 1.37 13.67 22.78
CA THR A 171 0.43 12.94 23.64
C THR A 171 -0.21 11.77 22.89
N ALA A 172 -0.84 10.85 23.64
CA ALA A 172 -1.65 9.78 23.04
C ALA A 172 -2.74 10.33 22.11
N LEU A 173 -3.25 11.53 22.40
CA LEU A 173 -4.28 12.19 21.61
C LEU A 173 -3.77 12.66 20.24
N HIS A 174 -2.50 13.09 20.14
CA HIS A 174 -1.86 13.35 18.84
C HIS A 174 -1.72 12.07 18.02
N ARG A 175 -1.33 10.96 18.66
CA ARG A 175 -1.13 9.66 17.99
C ARG A 175 -2.45 9.07 17.50
N SER A 176 -3.51 9.10 18.31
CA SER A 176 -4.84 8.65 17.90
C SER A 176 -5.42 9.51 16.78
N SER A 177 -5.19 10.84 16.82
CA SER A 177 -5.57 11.78 15.75
C SER A 177 -4.78 11.58 14.46
N LEU A 178 -3.56 11.04 14.52
CA LEU A 178 -2.77 10.69 13.34
C LEU A 178 -3.36 9.46 12.64
N GLU A 179 -3.64 8.41 13.41
CA GLU A 179 -4.06 7.11 12.86
C GLU A 179 -5.57 7.02 12.59
N GLY A 180 -6.38 7.88 13.21
CA GLY A 180 -7.83 7.89 13.01
C GLY A 180 -8.62 7.07 14.05
N HIS A 181 -8.02 6.77 15.20
CA HIS A 181 -8.66 5.95 16.23
C HIS A 181 -9.67 6.75 17.07
N MET A 182 -10.89 6.89 16.54
CA MET A 182 -11.98 7.65 17.18
C MET A 182 -12.29 7.17 18.60
N GLU A 183 -12.43 5.86 18.79
CA GLU A 183 -12.81 5.30 20.10
C GLU A 183 -11.77 5.67 21.16
N ILE A 184 -10.48 5.56 20.82
CA ILE A 184 -9.38 5.89 21.72
C ILE A 184 -9.39 7.39 22.04
N LEU A 185 -9.60 8.22 21.02
CA LEU A 185 -9.70 9.66 21.18
C LEU A 185 -10.83 10.04 22.14
N GLN A 186 -12.01 9.43 21.97
CA GLN A 186 -13.14 9.67 22.87
C GLN A 186 -12.82 9.25 24.31
N LYS A 187 -12.21 8.08 24.52
CA LYS A 187 -11.80 7.63 25.86
C LYS A 187 -10.79 8.57 26.51
N LEU A 188 -9.81 9.06 25.75
CA LEU A 188 -8.82 10.01 26.26
C LEU A 188 -9.50 11.32 26.69
N LEU A 189 -10.41 11.85 25.87
CA LEU A 189 -11.17 13.06 26.18
C LEU A 189 -12.11 12.88 27.39
N ASP A 190 -12.81 11.76 27.48
CA ASP A 190 -13.66 11.41 28.63
C ASP A 190 -12.84 11.32 29.93
N SER A 191 -11.58 10.86 29.83
CA SER A 191 -10.64 10.82 30.97
C SER A 191 -10.01 12.17 31.31
N GLY A 192 -10.36 13.24 30.58
CA GLY A 192 -9.90 14.61 30.85
C GLY A 192 -8.60 14.99 30.16
N ALA A 193 -8.22 14.34 29.06
CA ALA A 193 -7.08 14.76 28.25
C ALA A 193 -7.20 16.22 27.78
N THR A 194 -6.10 16.94 27.79
CA THR A 194 -6.04 18.30 27.26
C THR A 194 -6.16 18.30 25.73
N VAL A 195 -7.22 18.95 25.23
CA VAL A 195 -7.55 19.01 23.80
C VAL A 195 -6.57 19.87 22.99
N ASP A 196 -6.07 20.96 23.59
CA ASP A 196 -5.21 21.96 22.94
C ASP A 196 -3.72 21.74 23.21
N PHE A 197 -3.32 20.51 23.57
CA PHE A 197 -1.93 20.21 23.84
C PHE A 197 -1.09 20.51 22.59
N ARG A 198 -0.05 21.34 22.72
CA ARG A 198 0.84 21.69 21.61
C ARG A 198 2.08 20.83 21.66
N ASP A 199 2.34 20.10 20.58
CA ASP A 199 3.57 19.33 20.45
C ASP A 199 4.80 20.26 20.48
N ARG A 200 5.93 19.81 21.05
CA ARG A 200 7.17 20.60 21.17
C ARG A 200 8.32 19.75 20.72
N VAL A 201 8.64 19.79 19.43
CA VAL A 201 9.87 19.20 18.93
C VAL A 201 11.04 19.98 19.56
N ARG A 202 11.59 19.46 20.65
CA ARG A 202 12.88 19.90 21.16
C ARG A 202 13.92 19.38 20.17
N ALA A 203 14.47 20.27 19.36
CA ALA A 203 15.75 19.99 18.73
C ALA A 203 16.74 19.75 19.87
N VAL A 204 17.13 18.50 20.08
CA VAL A 204 18.21 18.15 20.99
C VAL A 204 19.48 18.79 20.40
N PRO A 205 20.18 19.67 21.11
CA PRO A 205 21.46 20.20 20.64
C PRO A 205 22.50 19.09 20.77
N HIS A 206 22.66 18.26 19.75
CA HIS A 206 23.83 17.40 19.61
C HIS A 206 24.90 18.22 18.90
N HIS A 207 25.98 18.53 19.62
CA HIS A 207 27.28 19.01 19.14
C HIS A 207 27.32 19.85 17.85
N ASP A 208 27.53 21.16 18.05
CA ASP A 208 28.24 22.08 17.12
C ASP A 208 27.68 22.26 15.70
N HIS A 209 26.41 21.87 15.45
CA HIS A 209 25.66 22.32 14.28
C HIS A 209 24.38 23.02 14.75
N ASP A 210 24.20 24.26 14.30
CA ASP A 210 22.99 25.06 14.57
C ASP A 210 21.74 24.22 14.26
N PRO A 211 20.80 24.05 15.22
CA PRO A 211 19.60 23.27 14.98
C PRO A 211 18.76 23.99 13.93
N ASP A 212 18.54 23.34 12.79
CA ASP A 212 17.63 23.85 11.76
C ASP A 212 16.26 24.13 12.40
N PRO A 213 15.76 25.37 12.39
CA PRO A 213 14.47 25.73 12.99
C PRO A 213 13.27 25.10 12.27
N ALA A 214 13.47 24.37 11.17
CA ALA A 214 12.44 23.97 10.23
C ALA A 214 11.63 22.70 10.61
N LEU A 215 11.90 22.03 11.74
CA LEU A 215 11.23 20.76 12.06
C LEU A 215 10.28 20.77 13.27
N CYS A 216 10.00 21.93 13.87
CA CYS A 216 9.08 21.99 15.02
C CYS A 216 7.71 22.52 14.57
N LEU A 217 6.67 21.70 14.54
CA LEU A 217 5.39 22.14 13.99
C LEU A 217 4.45 22.78 15.02
N LEU A 218 4.75 22.77 16.33
CA LEU A 218 3.85 23.28 17.39
C LEU A 218 2.38 22.87 17.19
N SER A 219 2.21 21.63 16.70
CA SER A 219 0.95 21.16 16.13
C SER A 219 -0.01 20.79 17.26
N THR A 220 -1.27 21.21 17.15
CA THR A 220 -2.35 20.70 18.01
C THR A 220 -2.94 19.42 17.40
N PRO A 221 -3.69 18.62 18.16
CA PRO A 221 -4.36 17.43 17.63
C PRO A 221 -5.29 17.74 16.44
N LEU A 222 -5.90 18.93 16.44
CA LEU A 222 -6.71 19.41 15.31
C LEU A 222 -5.88 19.60 14.03
N HIS A 223 -4.66 20.16 14.12
CA HIS A 223 -3.74 20.26 12.97
C HIS A 223 -3.37 18.87 12.46
N VAL A 224 -3.07 17.92 13.37
CA VAL A 224 -2.75 16.54 12.99
C VAL A 224 -3.94 15.89 12.25
N ALA A 225 -5.15 15.99 12.81
CA ALA A 225 -6.37 15.45 12.19
C ALA A 225 -6.69 16.12 10.83
N ALA A 226 -6.47 17.43 10.71
CA ALA A 226 -6.63 18.17 9.46
C ALA A 226 -5.63 17.71 8.39
N ARG A 227 -4.38 17.44 8.78
CA ARG A 227 -3.33 16.94 7.88
C ARG A 227 -3.61 15.51 7.40
N THR A 228 -4.01 14.63 8.30
CA THR A 228 -4.27 13.22 7.97
C THR A 228 -5.59 13.04 7.22
N GLY A 229 -6.56 13.92 7.43
CA GLY A 229 -7.83 13.90 6.70
C GLY A 229 -8.95 13.18 7.46
N HIS A 230 -8.80 12.95 8.75
CA HIS A 230 -9.79 12.26 9.58
C HIS A 230 -10.92 13.20 9.99
N LEU A 231 -11.95 13.29 9.14
CA LEU A 231 -13.10 14.17 9.33
C LEU A 231 -13.79 13.95 10.67
N ASP A 232 -14.03 12.70 11.03
CA ASP A 232 -14.79 12.34 12.23
C ASP A 232 -14.10 12.90 13.49
N ILE A 233 -12.76 12.79 13.54
CA ILE A 233 -11.94 13.33 14.63
C ILE A 233 -12.00 14.85 14.66
N VAL A 234 -11.89 15.51 13.50
CA VAL A 234 -12.02 16.97 13.41
C VAL A 234 -13.37 17.43 13.97
N GLU A 235 -14.46 16.79 13.56
CA GLU A 235 -15.79 17.13 14.07
C GLU A 235 -15.85 16.94 15.58
N HIS A 236 -15.36 15.81 16.11
CA HIS A 236 -15.40 15.54 17.54
C HIS A 236 -14.58 16.56 18.36
N LEU A 237 -13.35 16.87 17.92
CA LEU A 237 -12.48 17.86 18.57
C LEU A 237 -13.12 19.25 18.59
N ILE A 238 -13.80 19.67 17.51
CA ILE A 238 -14.53 20.93 17.47
C ILE A 238 -15.68 20.95 18.49
N HIS A 239 -16.43 19.84 18.61
CA HIS A 239 -17.50 19.72 19.62
C HIS A 239 -16.96 19.78 21.06
N CYS A 240 -15.72 19.35 21.29
CA CYS A 240 -15.04 19.46 22.58
C CYS A 240 -14.57 20.89 22.90
N GLY A 241 -14.76 21.86 22.01
CA GLY A 241 -14.43 23.27 22.26
C GLY A 241 -12.96 23.63 22.04
N VAL A 242 -12.25 22.90 21.18
CA VAL A 242 -10.88 23.22 20.74
C VAL A 242 -10.80 24.61 20.11
N ASP A 243 -9.68 25.30 20.31
CA ASP A 243 -9.38 26.52 19.59
C ASP A 243 -9.09 26.23 18.09
N ILE A 244 -10.11 26.44 17.26
CA ILE A 244 -10.08 26.21 15.81
C ILE A 244 -9.01 27.07 15.12
N ASN A 245 -8.75 28.26 15.66
CA ASN A 245 -7.84 29.25 15.10
C ASN A 245 -6.46 29.23 15.76
N ALA A 246 -6.16 28.21 16.57
CA ALA A 246 -4.84 28.03 17.14
C ALA A 246 -3.79 28.05 16.00
N PRO A 247 -2.79 28.94 16.05
CA PRO A 247 -1.70 28.91 15.08
C PRO A 247 -0.67 27.87 15.49
N ASP A 248 -0.15 27.16 14.50
CA ASP A 248 1.03 26.31 14.60
C ASP A 248 2.32 27.16 14.58
N ARG A 249 3.51 26.54 14.45
CA ARG A 249 4.77 27.30 14.41
C ARG A 249 4.86 28.24 13.21
N GLU A 250 4.39 27.80 12.05
CA GLU A 250 4.46 28.56 10.80
C GLU A 250 3.35 29.63 10.75
N GLY A 251 2.59 29.80 11.85
CA GLY A 251 1.39 30.63 11.89
C GLY A 251 0.24 30.02 11.10
N ASP A 252 0.37 28.78 10.63
CA ASP A 252 -0.69 28.08 9.93
C ASP A 252 -1.76 27.67 10.93
N THR A 253 -3.01 27.84 10.55
CA THR A 253 -4.15 27.29 11.29
C THR A 253 -4.53 25.93 10.71
N ALA A 254 -5.39 25.17 11.40
CA ALA A 254 -5.91 23.91 10.86
C ALA A 254 -6.56 24.06 9.47
N LEU A 255 -7.09 25.25 9.15
CA LEU A 255 -7.63 25.58 7.83
C LEU A 255 -6.53 25.73 6.76
N HIS A 256 -5.36 26.27 7.10
CA HIS A 256 -4.20 26.33 6.21
C HIS A 256 -3.70 24.91 5.87
N ASP A 257 -3.60 24.04 6.87
CA ASP A 257 -3.22 22.63 6.66
C ASP A 257 -4.23 21.90 5.76
N ALA A 258 -5.52 22.04 6.05
CA ALA A 258 -6.58 21.40 5.27
C ALA A 258 -6.62 21.90 3.83
N THR A 259 -6.37 23.20 3.58
CA THR A 259 -6.31 23.78 2.23
C THR A 259 -5.08 23.32 1.46
N ARG A 260 -3.89 23.32 2.09
CA ARG A 260 -2.64 22.81 1.50
C ARG A 260 -2.77 21.37 1.01
N LEU A 261 -3.50 20.55 1.76
CA LEU A 261 -3.72 19.13 1.45
C LEU A 261 -5.04 18.86 0.71
N SER A 262 -5.74 19.92 0.26
CA SER A 262 -6.97 19.83 -0.53
C SER A 262 -8.09 19.00 0.13
N ARG A 263 -8.21 19.06 1.46
CA ARG A 263 -9.20 18.29 2.25
C ARG A 263 -10.56 19.01 2.32
N TYR A 264 -11.28 19.04 1.20
CA TYR A 264 -12.54 19.78 1.04
C TYR A 264 -13.58 19.56 2.14
N LYS A 265 -13.76 18.32 2.64
CA LYS A 265 -14.73 18.03 3.71
C LYS A 265 -14.36 18.73 5.00
N ILE A 266 -13.08 18.69 5.37
CA ILE A 266 -12.54 19.31 6.58
C ILE A 266 -12.55 20.83 6.46
N ILE A 267 -12.20 21.37 5.28
CA ILE A 267 -12.31 22.81 5.01
C ILE A 267 -13.75 23.29 5.26
N LYS A 268 -14.73 22.54 4.74
CA LYS A 268 -16.15 22.88 4.92
C LYS A 268 -16.58 22.83 6.39
N THR A 269 -16.17 21.81 7.14
CA THR A 269 -16.53 21.71 8.57
C THR A 269 -15.87 22.79 9.41
N LEU A 270 -14.58 23.08 9.18
CA LEU A 270 -13.87 24.17 9.86
C LEU A 270 -14.54 25.52 9.62
N ILE A 271 -14.86 25.85 8.37
CA ILE A 271 -15.56 27.10 8.02
C ILE A 271 -16.95 27.17 8.66
N LEU A 272 -17.69 26.06 8.66
CA LEU A 272 -19.03 26.01 9.27
C LEU A 272 -19.00 26.32 10.78
N HIS A 273 -17.91 25.94 11.46
CA HIS A 273 -17.72 26.17 12.89
C HIS A 273 -16.96 27.47 13.21
N GLY A 274 -16.75 28.35 12.23
CA GLY A 274 -16.19 29.69 12.45
C GLY A 274 -14.66 29.80 12.36
N ALA A 275 -14.00 28.90 11.63
CA ALA A 275 -12.58 29.07 11.30
C ALA A 275 -12.34 30.39 10.54
N ASP A 276 -11.29 31.12 10.90
CA ASP A 276 -10.92 32.38 10.27
C ASP A 276 -10.28 32.13 8.90
N MET A 277 -11.01 32.51 7.84
CA MET A 277 -10.55 32.41 6.46
C MET A 277 -9.53 33.49 6.07
N MET A 278 -9.38 34.53 6.90
CA MET A 278 -8.48 35.67 6.68
C MET A 278 -7.25 35.63 7.58
N ALA A 279 -7.11 34.59 8.42
CA ALA A 279 -5.91 34.34 9.20
C ALA A 279 -4.71 34.28 8.26
N LYS A 280 -3.62 34.98 8.63
CA LYS A 280 -2.38 34.99 7.87
C LYS A 280 -1.35 34.17 8.60
N ASN A 281 -0.69 33.28 7.87
CA ASN A 281 0.47 32.57 8.38
C ASN A 281 1.73 33.47 8.40
N GLU A 282 2.86 32.95 8.87
CA GLU A 282 4.13 33.69 8.92
C GLU A 282 4.61 34.13 7.53
N ALA A 283 4.24 33.40 6.47
CA ALA A 283 4.50 33.79 5.08
C ALA A 283 3.55 34.90 4.57
N GLY A 284 2.62 35.38 5.40
CA GLY A 284 1.63 36.40 5.06
C GLY A 284 0.52 35.91 4.12
N LYS A 285 0.43 34.60 3.87
CA LYS A 285 -0.58 33.98 3.00
C LYS A 285 -1.82 33.65 3.83
N THR A 286 -2.98 33.86 3.23
CA THR A 286 -4.25 33.36 3.76
C THR A 286 -4.57 31.96 3.21
N PRO A 287 -5.49 31.19 3.83
CA PRO A 287 -5.96 29.93 3.26
C PRO A 287 -6.53 30.11 1.85
N THR A 288 -7.15 31.25 1.58
CA THR A 288 -7.68 31.58 0.24
C THR A 288 -6.57 31.79 -0.78
N ASP A 289 -5.46 32.43 -0.38
CA ASP A 289 -4.29 32.62 -1.25
C ASP A 289 -3.64 31.27 -1.60
N LEU A 290 -3.62 30.31 -0.66
CA LEU A 290 -3.14 28.94 -0.92
C LEU A 290 -4.02 28.23 -1.96
N VAL A 291 -5.35 28.40 -1.89
CA VAL A 291 -6.27 27.85 -2.89
C VAL A 291 -6.04 28.47 -4.27
N GLN A 292 -5.82 29.78 -4.35
CA GLN A 292 -5.51 30.46 -5.60
C GLN A 292 -4.18 29.97 -6.19
N GLN A 293 -3.15 29.83 -5.36
CA GLN A 293 -1.85 29.31 -5.78
C GLN A 293 -2.01 27.90 -6.39
N TRP A 294 -2.74 27.01 -5.72
CA TRP A 294 -3.00 25.66 -6.24
C TRP A 294 -3.75 25.68 -7.58
N GLN A 295 -4.72 26.58 -7.77
CA GLN A 295 -5.44 26.72 -9.04
C GLN A 295 -4.52 27.20 -10.17
N VAL A 296 -3.63 28.17 -9.90
CA VAL A 296 -2.65 28.66 -10.89
C VAL A 296 -1.65 27.56 -11.24
N ASP A 297 -1.10 26.86 -10.24
CA ASP A 297 -0.13 25.79 -10.44
C ASP A 297 -0.75 24.62 -11.24
N THR A 298 -1.99 24.25 -10.90
CA THR A 298 -2.73 23.19 -11.61
C THR A 298 -3.04 23.61 -13.05
N ARG A 299 -3.44 24.87 -13.26
CA ARG A 299 -3.67 25.42 -14.59
C ARG A 299 -2.40 25.42 -15.43
N GLN A 300 -1.29 25.90 -14.87
CA GLN A 300 0.01 25.91 -15.52
C GLN A 300 0.43 24.48 -15.90
N ALA A 301 0.31 23.52 -14.98
CA ALA A 301 0.65 22.12 -15.24
C ALA A 301 -0.20 21.51 -16.38
N LEU A 302 -1.49 21.87 -16.47
CA LEU A 302 -2.37 21.43 -17.55
C LEU A 302 -2.05 22.11 -18.89
N GLU A 303 -1.71 23.39 -18.88
CA GLU A 303 -1.32 24.17 -20.07
C GLU A 303 0.06 23.75 -20.61
N THR A 304 0.99 23.34 -19.73
CA THR A 304 2.34 22.89 -20.13
C THR A 304 2.41 21.46 -20.67
N LYS A 305 1.29 20.77 -20.87
CA LYS A 305 1.26 19.41 -21.46
C LYS A 305 1.74 19.33 -22.91
N ASP A 306 1.96 20.46 -23.58
CA ASP A 306 2.38 20.53 -24.99
C ASP A 306 3.87 20.85 -25.21
N LEU A 307 4.73 20.73 -24.20
CA LEU A 307 6.19 20.75 -24.42
C LEU A 307 6.73 19.32 -24.41
N PRO A 308 7.03 18.72 -25.59
CA PRO A 308 7.83 17.51 -25.60
C PRO A 308 9.17 17.83 -24.94
N LEU A 309 9.62 16.94 -24.06
CA LEU A 309 10.98 16.89 -23.53
C LEU A 309 11.97 16.79 -24.70
N GLY A 310 12.37 17.93 -25.24
CA GLY A 310 13.30 18.06 -26.35
C GLY A 310 14.04 19.38 -26.21
N GLU A 311 15.36 19.27 -26.05
CA GLU A 311 16.35 20.35 -26.11
C GLU A 311 16.51 21.16 -24.80
N MET A 312 17.08 20.50 -23.80
CA MET A 312 18.08 21.17 -22.97
C MET A 312 19.27 21.54 -23.87
N GLU A 313 19.28 22.77 -24.38
CA GLU A 313 20.49 23.37 -24.95
C GLU A 313 21.55 23.47 -23.85
N VAL A 314 22.70 22.85 -24.10
CA VAL A 314 23.92 22.99 -23.32
C VAL A 314 24.64 24.22 -23.88
N PRO A 315 24.87 25.30 -23.11
CA PRO A 315 25.61 26.44 -23.61
C PRO A 315 27.09 26.08 -23.80
N ALA A 316 27.63 26.53 -24.93
CA ALA A 316 28.99 26.31 -25.42
C ALA A 316 30.06 27.07 -24.62
#